data_AF-A0A399RJ58-F1
#
_entry.id   AF-A0A399RJ58-F1
#
_cell.length_a   1.000
_cell.length_b   1.000
_cell.length_c   1.000
_cell.angle_alpha   90.00
_cell.angle_beta   90.00
_cell.angle_gamma   90.00
#
_symmetry.space_group_name_H-M   'P 1'
#
loop_
_entity.id
_entity.type
_entity.pdbx_description
1 polymer ?
#
loop_
_entity_poly.entity_id
_entity_poly.type
_entity_poly.pdbx_seq_one_letter_code
_entity_poly.pdbx_strand_id
1 'polypeptide(L)'
;MKKSVSSILFALSIFGGVAHADTVYSEVSATFTYDKALLASEDGAAKVLDSIEAQAERACRKVSAVSLGLTVDKVCATDLVFQAVDQISNTNLSSQYASSVYFTDSVSERLQLASR
;
A
#
# COMPACT_ATOMS: atom_id res chain seq x y z
N MET A 1 -14.32 -1.49 -34.00
CA MET A 1 -15.06 -1.72 -32.74
C MET A 1 -14.18 -1.24 -31.58
N LYS A 2 -14.45 -0.06 -31.00
CA LYS A 2 -13.73 0.43 -29.82
C LYS A 2 -14.43 -0.16 -28.59
N LYS A 3 -13.81 -1.16 -27.95
CA LYS A 3 -14.31 -1.70 -26.68
C LYS A 3 -14.07 -0.62 -25.63
N SER A 4 -15.13 0.01 -25.16
CA SER A 4 -15.09 0.91 -24.01
C SER A 4 -14.69 0.07 -22.80
N VAL A 5 -13.41 0.10 -22.42
CA VAL A 5 -12.95 -0.46 -21.15
C VAL A 5 -13.49 0.50 -20.09
N SER A 6 -14.65 0.15 -19.55
CA SER A 6 -15.23 0.83 -18.40
C SER A 6 -14.31 0.53 -17.22
N SER A 7 -13.37 1.42 -16.92
CA SER A 7 -12.48 1.30 -15.76
C SER A 7 -13.32 1.38 -14.48
N ILE A 8 -13.57 0.22 -13.88
CA ILE A 8 -14.19 0.11 -12.57
C ILE A 8 -13.06 0.31 -11.56
N LEU A 9 -12.87 1.55 -11.13
CA LEU A 9 -11.95 1.88 -10.05
C LEU A 9 -12.50 1.32 -8.74
N PHE A 10 -11.73 0.47 -8.09
CA PHE A 10 -12.02 -0.08 -6.79
C PHE A 10 -11.25 0.72 -5.74
N ALA A 11 -11.89 1.01 -4.61
CA ALA A 11 -11.30 1.70 -3.48
C ALA A 11 -11.15 0.74 -2.30
N LEU A 12 -9.96 0.65 -1.74
CA LEU A 12 -9.63 -0.16 -0.56
C LEU A 12 -9.16 0.76 0.55
N SER A 13 -9.78 0.67 1.73
CA SER A 13 -9.35 1.45 2.90
C SER A 13 -8.47 0.59 3.79
N ILE A 14 -7.27 1.08 4.09
CA ILE A 14 -6.27 0.38 4.88
C ILE A 14 -5.93 1.22 6.11
N PHE A 15 -5.87 0.57 7.26
CA PHE A 15 -5.54 1.19 8.54
C PHE A 15 -4.14 0.75 8.96
N GLY A 16 -3.20 1.70 8.99
CA GLY A 16 -1.93 1.51 9.68
C GLY A 16 -2.20 1.41 11.17
N GLY A 17 -1.84 0.28 11.78
CA GLY A 17 -2.17 -0.06 13.16
C GLY A 17 -1.86 1.04 14.19
N VAL A 18 -2.69 1.11 15.23
CA VAL A 18 -2.49 1.94 16.43
C VAL A 18 -1.53 1.24 17.38
N ALA A 19 -0.33 1.79 17.56
CA ALA A 19 0.53 1.40 18.68
C ALA A 19 0.24 2.33 19.87
N HIS A 20 -0.38 1.80 20.91
CA HIS A 20 -0.46 2.47 22.21
C HIS A 20 0.92 2.44 22.89
N ALA A 21 1.39 3.63 23.28
CA ALA A 21 2.57 3.93 24.11
C ALA A 21 3.92 4.22 23.40
N ASP A 22 4.42 5.42 23.69
CA ASP A 22 5.76 6.02 23.53
C ASP A 22 6.44 6.16 22.16
N THR A 23 5.83 5.67 21.08
CA THR A 23 6.25 6.04 19.72
C THR A 23 5.08 6.69 19.00
N VAL A 24 5.20 7.98 18.66
CA VAL A 24 4.17 8.75 17.94
C VAL A 24 4.13 8.24 16.50
N TYR A 25 3.57 7.06 16.32
CA TYR A 25 3.19 6.53 15.03
C TYR A 25 1.77 7.01 14.78
N SER A 26 1.67 8.13 14.06
CA SER A 26 0.41 8.70 13.59
C SER A 26 -0.42 7.59 12.94
N GLU A 27 -1.68 7.42 13.37
CA GLU A 27 -2.65 6.60 12.66
C GLU A 27 -2.66 6.99 11.18
N VAL A 28 -2.27 6.07 10.30
CA VAL A 28 -2.27 6.30 8.85
C VAL A 28 -3.45 5.53 8.27
N SER A 29 -4.56 6.22 8.04
CA SER A 29 -5.64 5.69 7.20
C SER A 29 -5.36 6.09 5.75
N ALA A 30 -5.25 5.12 4.85
CA ALA A 30 -5.07 5.37 3.43
C ALA A 30 -6.18 4.68 2.62
N THR A 31 -6.76 5.43 1.69
CA THR A 31 -7.66 4.87 0.68
C THR A 31 -6.89 4.67 -0.62
N PHE A 32 -6.74 3.42 -1.04
CA PHE A 32 -6.11 3.02 -2.28
C PHE A 32 -7.14 2.87 -3.37
N THR A 33 -6.86 3.45 -4.53
CA THR A 33 -7.70 3.29 -5.73
C THR A 33 -6.92 2.52 -6.79
N TYR A 34 -7.54 1.49 -7.36
CA TYR A 34 -6.93 0.69 -8.43
C TYR A 34 -7.97 0.15 -9.41
N ASP A 35 -7.54 -0.13 -10.66
CA ASP A 35 -8.40 -0.76 -11.66
C ASP A 35 -8.29 -2.28 -11.54
N LYS A 36 -9.39 -2.93 -11.12
CA LYS A 36 -9.44 -4.37 -10.95
C LYS A 36 -9.29 -5.13 -12.27
N ALA A 37 -9.65 -4.53 -13.41
CA ALA A 37 -9.53 -5.18 -14.71
C ALA A 37 -8.06 -5.40 -15.09
N LEU A 38 -7.15 -4.54 -14.62
CA LEU A 38 -5.72 -4.67 -14.87
C LEU A 38 -5.10 -5.88 -14.15
N LEU A 39 -5.68 -6.33 -13.03
CA LEU A 39 -5.24 -7.51 -12.30
C LEU A 39 -5.40 -8.83 -13.08
N ALA A 40 -6.14 -8.83 -14.19
CA ALA A 40 -6.32 -10.01 -15.04
C ALA A 40 -5.06 -10.39 -15.85
N SER A 41 -4.07 -9.51 -15.92
CA SER A 41 -2.81 -9.73 -16.64
C SER A 41 -1.61 -9.40 -15.76
N GLU A 42 -0.46 -10.04 -16.00
CA GLU A 42 0.78 -9.74 -15.27
C GLU A 42 1.22 -8.29 -15.45
N ASP A 43 1.27 -7.80 -16.69
CA ASP A 43 1.63 -6.40 -16.99
C ASP A 43 0.67 -5.38 -16.36
N GLY A 44 -0.63 -5.72 -16.31
CA GLY A 44 -1.63 -4.89 -15.67
C GLY A 44 -1.52 -4.93 -14.13
N ALA A 45 -1.19 -6.08 -13.55
CA ALA A 45 -0.94 -6.21 -12.12
C ALA A 45 0.30 -5.41 -11.68
N ALA A 46 1.36 -5.37 -12.50
CA ALA A 46 2.50 -4.50 -12.26
C ALA A 46 2.10 -3.01 -12.20
N LYS A 47 1.25 -2.55 -13.13
CA LYS A 47 0.72 -1.17 -13.09
C LYS A 47 -0.15 -0.89 -11.86
N VAL A 48 -0.90 -1.88 -11.39
CA VAL A 48 -1.69 -1.75 -10.16
C VAL A 48 -0.75 -1.66 -8.95
N LEU A 49 0.29 -2.48 -8.91
CA LEU A 49 1.30 -2.44 -7.85
C LEU A 49 2.00 -1.07 -7.80
N ASP A 50 2.48 -0.56 -8.94
CA ASP A 50 3.10 0.78 -9.04
C ASP A 50 2.17 1.88 -8.50
N SER A 51 0.88 1.79 -8.83
CA SER A 51 -0.14 2.73 -8.35
C SER A 51 -0.34 2.63 -6.83
N ILE A 52 -0.37 1.42 -6.28
CA ILE A 52 -0.49 1.19 -4.83
C ILE A 52 0.73 1.72 -4.11
N GLU A 53 1.94 1.42 -4.58
CA GLU A 53 3.19 1.92 -3.99
C GLU A 53 3.25 3.45 -3.99
N ALA A 54 2.90 4.10 -5.10
CA ALA A 54 2.86 5.55 -5.18
C ALA A 54 1.82 6.18 -4.23
N GLN A 55 0.67 5.53 -4.02
CA GLN A 55 -0.34 5.98 -3.07
C GLN A 55 0.13 5.78 -1.62
N ALA A 56 0.80 4.67 -1.33
CA ALA A 56 1.33 4.36 0.00
C ALA A 56 2.41 5.36 0.40
N GLU A 57 3.34 5.66 -0.51
CA GLU A 57 4.35 6.69 -0.29
C GLU A 57 3.72 8.06 0.02
N ARG A 58 2.64 8.44 -0.69
CA ARG A 58 1.94 9.71 -0.47
C ARG A 58 1.26 9.75 0.89
N ALA A 59 0.59 8.67 1.28
CA ALA A 59 -0.06 8.54 2.58
C ALA A 59 0.97 8.57 3.73
N CYS A 60 2.16 8.03 3.51
CA CYS A 60 3.21 7.92 4.52
C CYS A 60 4.23 9.08 4.52
N ARG A 61 3.96 10.18 3.80
CA ARG A 61 4.78 11.39 3.88
C ARG A 61 4.55 12.09 5.22
N LYS A 62 5.62 12.25 5.99
CA LYS A 62 5.64 13.02 7.23
C LYS A 62 6.53 14.25 7.05
N VAL A 63 6.14 15.35 7.68
CA VAL A 63 7.00 16.55 7.74
C VAL A 63 8.14 16.24 8.71
N SER A 64 9.37 16.20 8.19
CA SER A 64 10.56 16.05 9.02
C SER A 64 11.09 17.42 9.39
N ALA A 65 11.11 17.72 10.69
CA ALA A 65 11.71 18.95 11.21
C ALA A 65 13.24 18.97 11.02
N VAL A 66 13.87 17.79 10.93
CA VAL A 66 15.33 17.64 10.82
C VAL A 66 15.84 17.97 9.42
N SER A 67 15.10 17.58 8.38
CA SER A 67 15.54 17.74 6.98
C SER A 67 14.84 18.89 6.24
N LEU A 68 14.04 19.72 6.93
CA LEU A 68 13.25 20.80 6.34
C LEU A 68 12.49 20.35 5.06
N GLY A 69 11.86 19.16 5.13
CA GLY A 69 11.24 18.54 3.97
C GLY A 69 10.28 17.41 4.33
N LEU A 70 9.57 16.90 3.32
CA LEU A 70 8.72 15.71 3.46
C LEU A 70 9.59 14.46 3.34
N THR A 71 9.64 13.65 4.40
CA THR A 71 10.27 12.33 4.37
C THR A 71 9.19 11.26 4.35
N VAL A 72 9.36 10.25 3.50
CA VAL A 72 8.46 9.08 3.49
C VAL A 72 8.89 8.14 4.61
N ASP A 73 7.96 7.80 5.51
CA ASP A 73 8.14 6.72 6.47
C ASP A 73 8.09 5.39 5.70
N LYS A 74 9.27 4.80 5.46
CA LYS A 74 9.41 3.58 4.66
C LYS A 74 8.70 2.39 5.30
N VAL A 75 8.69 2.30 6.63
CA VAL A 75 7.97 1.25 7.37
C VAL A 75 6.46 1.39 7.14
N CYS A 76 5.94 2.61 7.24
CA CYS A 76 4.54 2.89 6.91
C CYS A 76 4.19 2.49 5.47
N ALA A 77 5.04 2.83 4.48
CA ALA A 77 4.75 2.53 3.09
C ALA A 77 4.74 1.01 2.85
N THR A 78 5.74 0.28 3.37
CA THR A 78 5.81 -1.19 3.33
C THR A 78 4.56 -1.83 3.94
N ASP A 79 4.14 -1.36 5.12
CA ASP A 79 2.96 -1.86 5.83
C ASP A 79 1.65 -1.69 5.05
N LEU A 80 1.48 -0.53 4.42
CA LEU A 80 0.29 -0.26 3.62
C LEU A 80 0.28 -1.07 2.32
N VAL A 81 1.43 -1.22 1.65
CA VAL A 81 1.53 -2.02 0.42
C VAL A 81 1.28 -3.49 0.73
N PHE A 82 1.86 -4.02 1.81
CA PHE A 82 1.62 -5.40 2.26
C PHE A 82 0.13 -5.65 2.49
N GLN A 83 -0.52 -4.80 3.29
CA GLN A 83 -1.96 -4.93 3.56
C GLN A 83 -2.80 -4.79 2.29
N ALA A 84 -2.40 -3.94 1.34
CA ALA A 84 -3.12 -3.77 0.08
C ALA A 84 -3.05 -5.05 -0.75
N VAL A 85 -1.85 -5.61 -0.91
CA VAL A 85 -1.64 -6.84 -1.67
C VAL A 85 -2.35 -8.02 -1.02
N ASP A 86 -2.29 -8.13 0.30
CA ASP A 86 -2.97 -9.18 1.07
C ASP A 86 -4.50 -9.08 0.96
N GLN A 87 -5.08 -7.89 1.15
CA GLN A 87 -6.54 -7.69 1.02
C GLN A 87 -7.05 -7.85 -0.42
N ILE A 88 -6.26 -7.45 -1.43
CA ILE A 88 -6.62 -7.65 -2.84
C ILE A 88 -6.57 -9.13 -3.21
N SER A 89 -5.69 -9.92 -2.57
CA SER A 89 -5.58 -11.37 -2.70
C SER A 89 -5.61 -11.87 -4.15
N ASN A 90 -4.77 -11.27 -5.00
CA ASN A 90 -4.69 -11.61 -6.42
C ASN A 90 -3.33 -12.21 -6.79
N THR A 91 -3.33 -13.37 -7.45
CA THR A 91 -2.11 -14.12 -7.78
C THR A 91 -1.12 -13.33 -8.63
N ASN A 92 -1.58 -12.61 -9.66
CA ASN A 92 -0.70 -11.82 -10.51
C ASN A 92 -0.08 -10.68 -9.71
N LEU A 93 -0.87 -10.02 -8.85
CA LEU A 93 -0.38 -8.95 -7.98
C LEU A 93 0.64 -9.46 -6.96
N SER A 94 0.36 -10.58 -6.30
CA SER A 94 1.29 -11.20 -5.33
C SER A 94 2.61 -11.62 -5.99
N SER A 95 2.55 -12.11 -7.23
CA SER A 95 3.75 -12.45 -8.01
C SER A 95 4.60 -11.22 -8.32
N GLN A 96 3.97 -10.09 -8.65
CA GLN A 96 4.68 -8.82 -8.89
C GLN A 96 5.23 -8.26 -7.58
N TYR A 97 4.44 -8.32 -6.49
CA TYR A 97 4.83 -7.84 -5.17
C TYR A 97 6.06 -8.55 -4.61
N ALA A 98 6.23 -9.85 -4.87
CA ALA A 98 7.41 -10.60 -4.45
C ALA A 98 8.74 -10.05 -5.01
N SER A 99 8.70 -9.26 -6.09
CA SER A 99 9.86 -8.61 -6.69
C SER A 99 9.97 -7.11 -6.36
N SER A 100 9.05 -6.57 -5.55
CA SER A 100 9.01 -5.15 -5.19
C SER A 100 10.05 -4.79 -4.13
N VAL A 101 10.48 -3.53 -4.14
CA VAL A 101 11.32 -2.93 -3.08
C VAL A 101 10.57 -2.82 -1.75
N TYR A 102 9.23 -2.81 -1.79
CA TYR A 102 8.37 -2.81 -0.61
C TYR A 102 8.02 -4.21 -0.11
N PHE A 103 8.56 -5.27 -0.74
CA PHE A 103 8.32 -6.63 -0.30
C PHE A 103 8.79 -6.85 1.14
N THR A 104 7.92 -7.48 1.93
CA THR A 104 8.25 -8.01 3.24
C THR A 104 7.55 -9.34 3.44
N ASP A 105 8.26 -10.26 4.10
CA ASP A 105 7.78 -11.60 4.44
C ASP A 105 6.89 -11.62 5.70
N SER A 106 6.89 -10.52 6.46
CA SER A 106 6.24 -10.42 7.76
C SER A 106 5.66 -9.03 7.98
N VAL A 107 4.50 -8.98 8.63
CA VAL A 107 3.85 -7.73 9.00
C VAL A 107 4.69 -7.02 10.06
N SER A 108 4.90 -5.70 9.95
CA SER A 108 5.71 -4.97 10.95
C SER A 108 5.11 -5.09 12.35
N GLU A 109 5.95 -4.89 13.38
CA GLU A 109 5.51 -4.91 14.78
C GLU A 109 4.33 -3.97 15.05
N ARG A 110 4.23 -2.83 14.33
CA ARG A 110 3.07 -1.91 14.41
C ARG A 110 1.75 -2.59 14.09
N LEU A 111 1.71 -3.40 13.03
CA LEU A 111 0.52 -4.11 12.60
C LEU A 111 0.21 -5.30 13.51
N GLN A 112 1.25 -6.00 13.99
CA GLN A 112 1.09 -7.09 14.95
C GLN A 112 0.48 -6.60 16.27
N LEU A 113 0.89 -5.42 16.75
CA LEU A 113 0.36 -4.81 17.98
C LEU A 113 -1.12 -4.37 17.84
N ALA A 114 -1.55 -3.93 16.66
CA ALA A 114 -2.94 -3.54 16.41
C ALA A 114 -3.91 -4.73 16.27
N SER A 115 -3.41 -5.95 16.14
CA SER A 115 -4.21 -7.18 16.01
C SER A 115 -4.48 -7.91 17.34
N ARG A 116 -3.96 -7.38 18.46
CA ARG A 116 -4.11 -7.97 19.80
C ARG A 116 -5.24 -7.33 20.61
#